data_AF-A0A0H5CQ50-F1
#
_entry.id   AF-A0A0H5CQ50-F1
#
_cell.length_a   1.000
_cell.length_b   1.000
_cell.length_c   1.000
_cell.angle_alpha   90.00
_cell.angle_beta   90.00
_cell.angle_gamma   90.00
#
_symmetry.space_group_name_H-M   'P 1'
#
loop_
_entity.id
_entity.type
_entity.pdbx_description
1 polymer ?
#
loop_
_entity_poly.entity_id
_entity_poly.type
_entity_poly.pdbx_seq_one_letter_code
_entity_poly.pdbx_strand_id
1 'polypeptide(L)'
;MAGLTCEHCDTPVAVLLALHLRGVPHGESGHNTVHDYRDIHACEGGHGWLKVFSHDCFHLPWDEEWDMAWSWELTEGSLDVLRSGFAECPDWLDPDCVCPAHVGLRDRWGWNGHKPGVTTVAIRLIDDLPKFVDAQR
;
A
#
# COMPACT_ATOMS: atom_id res chain seq x y z
N MET A 1 5.14 18.14 11.02
CA MET A 1 5.30 17.26 9.84
C MET A 1 4.59 17.93 8.69
N ALA A 2 5.29 18.29 7.62
CA ALA A 2 4.61 18.72 6.40
C ALA A 2 3.84 17.51 5.86
N GLY A 3 2.54 17.66 5.62
CA GLY A 3 1.76 16.61 4.97
C GLY A 3 2.30 16.35 3.56
N LEU A 4 2.23 15.11 3.09
CA LEU A 4 2.48 14.81 1.69
C LEU A 4 1.44 15.53 0.82
N THR A 5 1.88 16.17 -0.25
CA THR A 5 1.02 16.82 -1.25
C THR A 5 1.03 16.01 -2.54
N CYS A 6 -0.09 15.99 -3.25
CA CYS A 6 -0.23 15.29 -4.52
C CYS A 6 0.50 16.06 -5.61
N GLU A 7 1.41 15.40 -6.33
CA GLU A 7 2.19 16.03 -7.42
C GLU A 7 1.35 16.40 -8.65
N HIS A 8 0.12 15.88 -8.77
CA HIS A 8 -0.78 16.18 -9.89
C HIS A 8 -1.74 17.36 -9.62
N CYS A 9 -2.11 17.61 -8.36
CA CYS A 9 -3.14 18.60 -8.04
C CYS A 9 -2.91 19.40 -6.76
N ASP A 10 -1.73 19.29 -6.14
CA ASP A 10 -1.30 20.04 -4.95
C ASP A 10 -2.17 19.89 -3.69
N THR A 11 -3.15 18.97 -3.71
CA THR A 11 -3.99 18.68 -2.54
C THR A 11 -3.28 17.73 -1.56
N PRO A 12 -3.60 17.77 -0.26
CA PRO A 12 -3.04 16.83 0.71
C PRO A 12 -3.31 15.37 0.35
N VAL A 13 -2.31 14.52 0.61
CA VAL A 13 -2.38 13.06 0.48
C VAL A 13 -2.50 12.45 1.87
N ALA A 14 -3.47 11.55 2.03
CA ALA A 14 -3.69 10.80 3.26
C ALA A 14 -3.67 9.29 3.00
N VAL A 15 -3.46 8.50 4.05
CA VAL A 15 -3.71 7.05 4.00
C VAL A 15 -5.22 6.85 3.84
N LEU A 16 -5.61 6.11 2.80
CA LEU A 16 -6.99 5.72 2.53
C LEU A 16 -7.28 4.32 3.10
N LEU A 17 -6.33 3.39 2.99
CA LEU A 17 -6.50 1.99 3.32
C LEU A 17 -5.19 1.40 3.83
N ALA A 18 -5.21 0.76 4.99
CA ALA A 18 -4.08 0.02 5.53
C ALA A 18 -4.23 -1.47 5.21
N LEU A 19 -3.25 -2.07 4.49
CA LEU A 19 -3.34 -3.48 4.08
C LEU A 19 -2.44 -4.38 4.92
N HIS A 20 -1.35 -3.85 5.47
CA HIS A 20 -0.43 -4.62 6.29
C HIS A 20 0.41 -3.68 7.13
N LEU A 21 0.65 -4.08 8.38
CA LEU A 21 1.66 -3.50 9.23
C LEU A 21 2.29 -4.64 10.03
N ARG A 22 3.61 -4.71 10.06
CA ARG A 22 4.34 -5.67 10.87
C ARG A 22 5.47 -4.98 11.58
N GLY A 23 5.54 -5.17 12.89
CA GLY A 23 6.63 -4.69 13.72
C GLY A 23 6.48 -3.22 14.11
N VAL A 24 7.59 -2.63 14.53
CA VAL A 24 7.67 -1.29 15.12
C VAL A 24 8.81 -0.54 14.43
N PRO A 25 8.69 0.75 14.12
CA PRO A 25 9.74 1.52 13.46
C PRO A 25 11.10 1.40 14.15
N HIS A 26 12.18 1.47 13.36
CA HIS A 26 13.53 1.46 13.91
C HIS A 26 13.74 2.63 14.87
N GLY A 27 14.34 2.35 16.03
CA GLY A 27 14.59 3.35 17.07
C GLY A 27 13.41 3.58 18.03
N GLU A 28 12.25 2.96 17.80
CA GLU A 28 11.12 3.02 18.72
C GLU A 28 11.11 1.86 19.74
N SER A 29 10.47 2.09 20.89
CA SER A 29 10.34 1.09 21.95
C SER A 29 9.54 -0.12 21.47
N GLY A 30 10.09 -1.32 21.64
CA GLY A 30 9.45 -2.57 21.22
C GLY A 30 9.87 -3.07 19.83
N HIS A 31 10.74 -2.33 19.14
CA HIS A 31 11.39 -2.78 17.92
C HIS A 31 12.31 -3.99 18.19
N ASN A 32 12.24 -5.02 17.34
CA ASN A 32 12.96 -6.29 17.56
C ASN A 32 13.65 -6.83 16.31
N THR A 33 13.05 -6.71 15.12
CA THR A 33 13.60 -7.37 13.92
C THR A 33 13.18 -6.76 12.59
N VAL A 34 11.94 -6.31 12.46
CA VAL A 34 11.38 -5.90 11.17
C VAL A 34 10.36 -4.77 11.36
N HIS A 35 10.24 -3.91 10.35
CA HIS A 35 9.16 -2.95 10.22
C HIS A 35 8.73 -2.85 8.76
N ASP A 36 7.56 -3.39 8.43
CA ASP A 36 7.03 -3.34 7.07
C ASP A 36 5.59 -2.86 7.08
N TYR A 37 5.21 -2.14 6.03
CA TYR A 37 3.82 -1.80 5.82
C TYR A 37 3.46 -1.79 4.33
N ARG A 38 2.16 -1.93 4.06
CA ARG A 38 1.59 -1.75 2.74
C ARG A 38 0.28 -1.03 2.86
N ASP A 39 0.20 0.16 2.28
CA ASP A 39 -0.94 1.05 2.41
C ASP A 39 -1.30 1.67 1.05
N ILE A 40 -2.56 2.08 0.92
CA ILE A 40 -3.00 2.91 -0.20
C ILE A 40 -3.16 4.33 0.29
N HIS A 41 -2.55 5.25 -0.43
CA HIS A 41 -2.68 6.68 -0.23
C HIS A 41 -3.58 7.27 -1.32
N ALA A 42 -4.32 8.32 -0.99
CA ALA A 42 -5.11 9.07 -1.96
C ALA A 42 -5.15 10.56 -1.62
N CYS A 43 -5.36 11.39 -2.64
CA CYS A 43 -5.69 12.80 -2.49
C CYS A 43 -7.17 13.08 -2.80
N GLU A 44 -7.66 14.25 -2.40
CA GLU A 44 -9.04 14.67 -2.69
C GLU A 44 -9.30 14.83 -4.20
N GLY A 45 -8.25 15.08 -4.99
CA GLY A 45 -8.33 15.13 -6.45
C GLY A 45 -8.48 13.77 -7.13
N GLY A 46 -8.52 12.65 -6.40
CA GLY A 46 -8.77 11.34 -6.96
C GLY A 46 -7.54 10.60 -7.50
N HIS A 47 -6.33 11.08 -7.21
CA HIS A 47 -5.10 10.34 -7.47
C HIS A 47 -4.78 9.43 -6.29
N GLY A 48 -4.23 8.25 -6.56
CA GLY A 48 -3.89 7.28 -5.52
C GLY A 48 -2.60 6.54 -5.80
N TRP A 49 -1.98 6.03 -4.74
CA TRP A 49 -0.74 5.28 -4.80
C TRP A 49 -0.80 4.08 -3.87
N LEU A 50 -0.31 2.94 -4.34
CA LEU A 50 0.10 1.84 -3.47
C LEU A 50 1.49 2.16 -2.95
N LYS A 51 1.68 2.18 -1.63
CA LYS A 51 2.99 2.26 -0.99
C LYS A 51 3.32 0.94 -0.30
N VAL A 52 4.54 0.48 -0.51
CA VAL A 52 5.11 -0.68 0.18
C VAL A 52 6.44 -0.26 0.77
N PHE A 53 6.61 -0.51 2.06
CA PHE A 53 7.83 -0.27 2.78
C PHE A 53 8.28 -1.55 3.46
N SER A 54 9.58 -1.79 3.45
CA SER A 54 10.18 -2.87 4.21
C SER A 54 11.50 -2.44 4.82
N HIS A 55 11.70 -2.81 6.08
CA HIS A 55 12.93 -2.62 6.82
C HIS A 55 13.19 -3.87 7.64
N ASP A 56 14.29 -4.57 7.36
CA ASP A 56 14.80 -5.60 8.25
C ASP A 56 16.09 -5.11 8.92
N CYS A 57 16.29 -5.51 10.19
CA CYS A 57 17.47 -5.13 10.95
C CYS A 57 18.65 -6.08 10.71
N PHE A 58 18.58 -6.90 9.67
CA PHE A 58 19.54 -7.96 9.38
C PHE A 58 20.52 -7.56 8.28
N HIS A 59 20.75 -6.27 8.09
CA HIS A 59 21.71 -5.73 7.12
C HIS A 59 23.14 -6.21 7.43
N LEU A 60 23.49 -7.34 6.85
CA LEU A 60 24.87 -7.72 6.60
C LEU A 60 25.44 -6.76 5.55
N PRO A 61 26.75 -6.47 5.54
CA PRO A 61 27.29 -5.31 4.82
C PRO A 61 27.21 -5.32 3.28
N TRP A 62 26.44 -6.21 2.63
CA TRP A 62 26.62 -6.51 1.19
C TRP A 62 25.40 -6.71 0.29
N ASP A 63 24.13 -6.76 0.74
CA ASP A 63 23.06 -7.25 -0.17
C ASP A 63 21.86 -6.30 -0.44
N GLU A 64 21.34 -5.54 0.53
CA GLU A 64 20.12 -4.73 0.31
C GLU A 64 20.18 -3.35 1.00
N GLU A 65 19.44 -2.36 0.46
CA GLU A 65 19.28 -1.06 1.12
C GLU A 65 18.63 -1.24 2.50
N TRP A 66 19.07 -0.47 3.49
CA TRP A 66 18.58 -0.56 4.87
C TRP A 66 17.07 -0.31 4.97
N ASP A 67 16.56 0.63 4.18
CA ASP A 67 15.14 0.91 4.04
C ASP A 67 14.75 0.72 2.58
N MET A 68 13.76 -0.11 2.31
CA MET A 68 13.24 -0.33 0.98
C MET A 68 11.85 0.26 0.85
N ALA A 69 11.69 1.20 -0.07
CA ALA A 69 10.41 1.84 -0.34
C ALA A 69 10.07 1.73 -1.82
N TRP A 70 8.85 1.28 -2.09
CA TRP A 70 8.29 1.21 -3.43
C TRP A 70 6.92 1.88 -3.48
N SER A 71 6.63 2.51 -4.62
CA SER A 71 5.33 3.11 -4.86
C SER A 71 4.89 2.93 -6.30
N TRP A 72 3.60 2.67 -6.49
CA TRP A 72 2.96 2.62 -7.80
C TRP A 72 1.73 3.50 -7.81
N GLU A 73 1.56 4.26 -8.89
CA GLU A 73 0.33 5.00 -9.13
C GLU A 73 -0.82 4.03 -9.37
N LEU A 74 -1.99 4.35 -8.83
CA LEU A 74 -3.21 3.61 -9.13
C LEU A 74 -3.79 4.12 -10.45
N THR A 75 -4.23 3.20 -11.33
CA THR A 75 -4.94 3.61 -12.55
C THR A 75 -6.23 4.34 -12.22
N GLU A 76 -6.72 5.15 -13.17
CA GLU A 76 -8.07 5.68 -13.14
C GLU A 76 -9.11 4.59 -12.82
N GLY A 77 -10.13 4.95 -12.04
CA GLY A 77 -11.18 4.06 -11.56
C GLY A 77 -10.78 3.12 -10.40
N SER A 78 -9.49 2.94 -10.10
CA SER A 78 -9.06 2.05 -8.99
C SER A 78 -9.58 2.54 -7.64
N LEU A 79 -9.62 3.86 -7.40
CA LEU A 79 -10.20 4.42 -6.16
C LEU A 79 -11.70 4.17 -6.05
N ASP A 80 -12.44 4.16 -7.15
CA ASP A 80 -13.87 3.88 -7.14
C ASP A 80 -14.15 2.39 -6.90
N VAL A 81 -13.28 1.51 -7.42
CA VAL A 81 -13.28 0.09 -7.08
C VAL A 81 -13.01 -0.11 -5.58
N LEU A 82 -12.09 0.64 -4.98
CA LEU A 82 -11.88 0.58 -3.52
C LEU A 82 -13.12 1.03 -2.75
N ARG A 83 -13.67 2.21 -3.08
CA ARG A 83 -14.89 2.78 -2.48
C ARG A 83 -16.06 1.80 -2.51
N SER A 84 -16.28 1.14 -3.64
CA SER A 84 -17.34 0.15 -3.78
C SER A 84 -17.00 -1.18 -3.06
N GLY A 85 -15.80 -1.73 -3.28
CA GLY A 85 -15.40 -3.03 -2.73
C GLY A 85 -15.25 -3.05 -1.20
N PHE A 86 -15.04 -1.90 -0.57
CA PHE A 86 -14.91 -1.78 0.89
C PHE A 86 -16.13 -1.10 1.56
N ALA A 87 -17.25 -0.95 0.85
CA ALA A 87 -18.44 -0.29 1.39
C ALA A 87 -18.97 -0.95 2.68
N GLU A 88 -18.74 -2.25 2.86
CA GLU A 88 -19.15 -3.02 4.05
C GLU A 88 -18.04 -3.20 5.08
N CYS A 89 -16.83 -2.68 4.81
CA CYS A 89 -15.71 -2.80 5.74
C CYS A 89 -15.87 -1.83 6.92
N PRO A 90 -15.79 -2.32 8.18
CA PRO A 90 -16.02 -1.48 9.35
C PRO A 90 -14.87 -0.53 9.67
N ASP A 91 -13.64 -0.87 9.26
CA ASP A 91 -12.45 -0.07 9.50
C ASP A 91 -11.44 -0.29 8.38
N TRP A 92 -11.23 0.74 7.57
CA TRP A 92 -10.30 0.74 6.43
C TRP A 92 -8.85 0.97 6.87
N LEU A 93 -8.63 1.47 8.08
CA LEU A 93 -7.29 1.80 8.57
C LEU A 93 -6.76 0.75 9.55
N ASP A 94 -7.52 -0.31 9.80
CA ASP A 94 -7.08 -1.47 10.56
C ASP A 94 -6.30 -2.46 9.66
N PRO A 95 -4.95 -2.49 9.75
CA PRO A 95 -4.13 -3.37 8.93
C PRO A 95 -4.34 -4.86 9.24
N ASP A 96 -5.02 -5.20 10.34
CA ASP A 96 -5.36 -6.57 10.74
C ASP A 96 -6.80 -6.96 10.36
N CYS A 97 -7.60 -6.05 9.81
CA CYS A 97 -9.00 -6.31 9.47
C CYS A 97 -9.13 -7.51 8.52
N VAL A 98 -9.88 -8.55 8.89
CA VAL A 98 -9.97 -9.80 8.12
C VAL A 98 -11.18 -9.86 7.17
N CYS A 99 -11.79 -8.72 6.84
CA CYS A 99 -12.93 -8.72 5.93
C CYS A 99 -12.55 -9.21 4.52
N PRO A 100 -13.49 -9.74 3.72
CA PRO A 100 -13.19 -10.29 2.40
C PRO A 100 -12.44 -9.31 1.48
N ALA A 101 -12.76 -8.02 1.55
CA ALA A 101 -12.10 -6.99 0.74
C ALA A 101 -10.62 -6.80 1.11
N HIS A 102 -10.30 -6.72 2.42
CA HIS A 102 -8.92 -6.69 2.91
C HIS A 102 -8.16 -7.96 2.50
N VAL A 103 -8.76 -9.13 2.70
CA VAL A 103 -8.15 -10.41 2.33
C VAL A 103 -7.87 -10.46 0.82
N GLY A 104 -8.81 -9.99 -0.01
CA GLY A 104 -8.68 -9.94 -1.47
C GLY A 104 -7.50 -9.08 -1.95
N LEU A 105 -7.29 -7.91 -1.33
CA LEU A 105 -6.14 -7.05 -1.65
C LEU A 105 -4.83 -7.50 -0.98
N ARG A 106 -4.92 -8.19 0.15
CA ARG A 106 -3.72 -8.73 0.79
C ARG A 106 -3.09 -9.84 -0.03
N ASP A 107 -3.90 -10.56 -0.80
CA ASP A 107 -3.46 -11.67 -1.63
C ASP A 107 -2.41 -11.24 -2.66
N ARG A 108 -1.38 -12.09 -2.74
CA ARG A 108 -0.12 -12.18 -3.53
C ARG A 108 0.24 -11.18 -4.64
N TRP A 109 -0.19 -9.92 -4.62
CA TRP A 109 0.40 -8.92 -5.51
C TRP A 109 1.72 -8.43 -4.93
N GLY A 110 2.81 -9.02 -5.42
CA GLY A 110 4.17 -8.53 -5.18
C GLY A 110 4.63 -8.63 -3.73
N TRP A 111 4.44 -9.76 -3.05
CA TRP A 111 4.91 -9.95 -1.65
C TRP A 111 6.43 -9.80 -1.47
N ASN A 112 7.21 -9.77 -2.57
CA ASN A 112 8.64 -9.40 -2.58
C ASN A 112 8.88 -7.94 -3.02
N GLY A 113 7.87 -7.08 -2.91
CA GLY A 113 7.93 -5.62 -3.06
C GLY A 113 8.19 -5.14 -4.48
N HIS A 114 9.28 -5.52 -5.10
CA HIS A 114 9.75 -4.88 -6.31
C HIS A 114 9.20 -5.55 -7.57
N LYS A 115 8.50 -4.77 -8.40
CA LYS A 115 8.28 -5.09 -9.81
C LYS A 115 9.05 -4.10 -10.70
N PRO A 116 10.29 -4.42 -11.10
CA PRO A 116 11.08 -3.53 -11.94
C PRO A 116 10.33 -3.13 -13.22
N GLY A 117 10.29 -1.84 -13.53
CA GLY A 117 9.66 -1.31 -14.73
C GLY A 117 8.14 -1.18 -14.67
N VAL A 118 7.50 -1.52 -13.55
CA VAL A 118 6.09 -1.23 -13.29
C VAL A 118 6.00 0.06 -12.48
N THR A 119 5.28 1.05 -13.00
CA THR A 119 5.02 2.34 -12.34
C THR A 119 3.56 2.52 -11.93
N THR A 120 2.67 1.72 -12.52
CA THR A 120 1.22 1.79 -12.33
C THR A 120 0.64 0.43 -12.00
N VAL A 121 -0.32 0.39 -11.09
CA VAL A 121 -1.10 -0.81 -10.73
C VAL A 121 -2.59 -0.51 -10.82
N ALA A 122 -3.36 -1.48 -11.29
CA ALA A 122 -4.81 -1.37 -11.35
C ALA A 122 -5.45 -2.15 -10.20
N ILE A 123 -6.57 -1.65 -9.69
CA ILE A 123 -7.44 -2.41 -8.78
C ILE A 123 -8.73 -2.71 -9.54
N ARG A 124 -9.15 -3.97 -9.50
CA ARG A 124 -10.37 -4.46 -10.17
C ARG A 124 -11.15 -5.37 -9.22
N LEU A 125 -12.45 -5.46 -9.43
CA LEU A 125 -13.28 -6.48 -8.79
C LEU A 125 -13.10 -7.81 -9.54
N ILE A 126 -12.69 -8.83 -8.81
CA ILE A 126 -12.58 -10.21 -9.28
C ILE A 126 -13.32 -11.07 -8.26
N ASP A 127 -14.37 -11.75 -8.70
CA ASP A 127 -15.29 -12.48 -7.82
C ASP A 127 -15.83 -11.60 -6.69
N ASP A 128 -16.25 -10.37 -7.04
CA ASP A 128 -16.74 -9.32 -6.13
C ASP A 128 -15.73 -8.83 -5.08
N LEU A 129 -14.46 -9.24 -5.18
CA LEU A 129 -13.40 -8.80 -4.29
C LEU A 129 -12.42 -7.86 -5.00
N PRO A 130 -12.00 -6.75 -4.37
CA PRO A 130 -10.94 -5.91 -4.90
C PRO A 130 -9.63 -6.68 -4.91
N LYS A 131 -8.96 -6.70 -6.06
CA LYS A 131 -7.65 -7.32 -6.27
C LYS A 131 -6.75 -6.40 -7.07
N PHE A 132 -5.45 -6.43 -6.75
CA PHE A 132 -4.43 -5.79 -7.59
C PHE A 132 -4.21 -6.61 -8.87
N VAL A 133 -4.11 -5.91 -9.99
CA VAL A 133 -3.74 -6.47 -11.29
C VAL A 133 -2.68 -5.60 -11.93
N ASP A 134 -1.79 -6.20 -12.71
CA ASP A 134 -0.80 -5.45 -13.47
C ASP A 134 -1.52 -4.57 -14.50
N ALA A 135 -1.22 -3.27 -14.50
CA ALA A 135 -1.71 -2.38 -15.53
C ALA A 135 -1.03 -2.78 -16.85
N GLN A 136 -1.76 -3.46 -17.75
CA GLN A 136 -1.25 -3.71 -19.09
C GLN A 136 -1.09 -2.36 -19.81
N ARG A 137 0.07 -2.18 -20.46
CA ARG A 137 0.33 -1.05 -21.36
C ARG A 137 -0.57 -1.09 -22.58
#